data_AF-T1G0A1-F1
#
_entry.id   AF-T1G0A1-F1
#
_cell.length_a   1.000
_cell.length_b   1.000
_cell.length_c   1.000
_cell.angle_alpha   90.00
_cell.angle_beta   90.00
_cell.angle_gamma   90.00
#
_symmetry.space_group_name_H-M   'P 1'
#
loop_
_entity.id
_entity.type
_entity.pdbx_description
1 polymer ?
#
loop_
_entity_poly.entity_id
_entity_poly.type
_entity_poly.pdbx_seq_one_letter_code
_entity_poly.pdbx_strand_id
1 'polypeptide(L)'
;MRICKNDKQVKISDFGLSKALGVGSDYYQGHLNTGLKLPIAWCAPECINFLRFTTSSDVWSFGVLLWEMFSGGGQPWEGMTGLEVRRLN
;
A
#
# COMPACT_ATOMS: atom_id res chain seq x y z
N MET A 1 3.07 -3.69 -4.78
CA MET A 1 2.72 -2.98 -6.03
C MET A 1 4.02 -2.63 -6.73
N ARG A 2 4.25 -3.18 -7.92
CA ARG A 2 5.39 -2.84 -8.76
C ARG A 2 4.89 -2.24 -10.06
N ILE A 3 5.74 -1.42 -10.68
CA ILE A 3 5.44 -0.86 -12.00
C ILE A 3 6.41 -1.46 -13.01
N CYS A 4 5.85 -2.04 -14.07
CA CYS A 4 6.61 -2.39 -15.27
C CYS A 4 6.36 -1.32 -16.34
N LYS A 5 7.44 -0.79 -16.92
CA LYS A 5 7.39 0.26 -17.94
C LYS A 5 7.91 -0.27 -19.29
N ASN A 6 7.12 -0.09 -20.34
CA ASN A 6 7.58 0.02 -21.72
C ASN A 6 7.40 1.48 -22.18
N ASP A 7 8.02 1.91 -23.29
CA ASP A 7 8.16 3.31 -23.73
C ASP A 7 6.94 4.23 -23.52
N LYS A 8 5.71 3.73 -23.63
CA LYS A 8 4.47 4.48 -23.35
C LYS A 8 3.42 3.73 -22.50
N GLN A 9 3.78 2.62 -21.89
CA GLN A 9 2.84 1.78 -21.14
C GLN A 9 3.35 1.49 -19.75
N VAL A 10 2.55 1.86 -18.75
CA VAL A 10 2.77 1.57 -17.34
C VAL A 10 1.76 0.51 -16.93
N LYS A 11 2.24 -0.60 -16.36
CA LYS A 11 1.41 -1.67 -15.81
C LYS A 11 1.70 -1.87 -14.34
N ILE A 12 0.64 -2.00 -13.56
CA ILE A 12 0.72 -2.42 -12.16
C ILE A 12 0.94 -3.94 -12.16
N SER A 13 1.95 -4.39 -11.44
CA SER A 13 2.26 -5.80 -11.20
C SER A 13 2.41 -6.07 -9.71
N ASP A 14 2.52 -7.35 -9.35
CA ASP A 14 2.64 -7.82 -7.95
C ASP A 14 1.34 -7.70 -7.13
N PHE A 15 0.31 -8.40 -7.59
CA PHE A 15 -1.00 -8.56 -6.94
C PHE A 15 -1.00 -9.68 -5.87
N GLY A 16 0.15 -10.16 -5.43
CA GLY A 16 0.26 -11.33 -4.52
C GLY A 16 -0.43 -11.14 -3.16
N LEU A 17 -0.73 -9.90 -2.78
CA LEU A 17 -1.48 -9.53 -1.58
C LEU A 17 -2.89 -8.98 -1.89
N SER A 18 -3.23 -8.79 -3.16
CA SER A 18 -4.53 -8.29 -3.58
C SER A 18 -5.59 -9.36 -3.41
N LYS A 19 -6.74 -8.99 -2.84
CA LYS A 19 -7.88 -9.88 -2.67
C LYS A 19 -9.12 -9.24 -3.28
N ALA A 20 -9.87 -10.03 -4.04
CA ALA A 20 -11.17 -9.60 -4.53
C ALA A 20 -12.12 -9.40 -3.33
N LEU A 21 -12.80 -8.26 -3.31
CA LEU A 21 -13.86 -8.01 -2.35
C LEU A 21 -15.02 -8.98 -2.64
N GLY A 22 -15.56 -9.61 -1.60
CA GLY A 22 -16.76 -10.43 -1.72
C GLY A 22 -17.99 -9.55 -2.04
N VAL A 23 -18.98 -10.12 -2.71
CA VAL A 23 -20.23 -9.40 -3.06
C VAL A 23 -20.87 -8.84 -1.79
N GLY A 24 -21.01 -7.51 -1.70
CA GLY A 24 -21.60 -6.80 -0.57
C GLY A 24 -20.64 -6.37 0.54
N SER A 25 -19.32 -6.56 0.38
CA SER A 25 -18.32 -6.11 1.33
C SER A 25 -17.47 -4.99 0.74
N ASP A 26 -17.55 -3.78 1.33
CA ASP A 26 -16.73 -2.63 0.92
C ASP A 26 -15.30 -2.65 1.50
N TYR A 27 -15.00 -3.69 2.28
CA TYR A 27 -13.69 -3.89 2.89
C TYR A 27 -13.32 -5.37 2.97
N TYR A 28 -12.03 -5.64 2.93
CA TYR A 28 -11.47 -6.93 3.32
C TYR A 28 -10.69 -6.77 4.63
N GLN A 29 -10.90 -7.69 5.56
CA GLN A 29 -10.16 -7.73 6.82
C GLN A 29 -9.10 -8.83 6.76
N GLY A 30 -7.83 -8.44 6.85
CA GLY A 30 -6.73 -9.39 6.92
C GLY A 30 -6.70 -10.13 8.26
N HIS A 31 -6.38 -11.42 8.25
CA HIS A 31 -5.98 -12.13 9.48
C HIS A 31 -4.50 -11.85 9.75
N LEU A 32 -4.16 -11.45 10.97
CA LEU A 32 -2.78 -11.39 11.48
C LEU A 32 -2.19 -12.79 11.51
N ASN A 33 -1.63 -13.24 10.39
CA ASN A 33 -0.67 -14.33 10.43
C ASN A 33 0.66 -13.75 10.91
N THR A 34 1.32 -14.43 11.84
CA THR A 34 2.60 -14.04 12.46
C THR A 34 3.75 -13.78 11.48
N GLY A 35 3.57 -14.03 10.19
CA GLY A 35 4.50 -13.71 9.10
C GLY A 35 4.11 -12.53 8.20
N LEU A 36 3.04 -11.79 8.50
CA LEU A 36 2.58 -10.69 7.65
C LEU A 36 3.51 -9.47 7.76
N LYS A 37 4.47 -9.35 6.83
CA LYS A 37 5.30 -8.15 6.67
C LYS A 37 4.55 -7.15 5.78
N LEU A 38 3.87 -6.20 6.41
CA LEU A 38 3.20 -5.11 5.68
C LEU A 38 4.18 -3.98 5.34
N PRO A 39 4.11 -3.42 4.12
CA PRO A 39 4.90 -2.26 3.73
C PRO A 39 4.29 -0.99 4.36
N ILE A 40 4.59 -0.72 5.63
CA ILE A 40 3.96 0.37 6.43
C ILE A 40 4.01 1.72 5.72
N ALA A 41 5.11 2.04 5.02
CA ALA A 41 5.28 3.29 4.27
C ALA A 41 4.23 3.54 3.16
N TRP A 42 3.59 2.48 2.66
CA TRP A 42 2.55 2.55 1.62
C TRP A 42 1.15 2.25 2.16
N CYS A 43 1.02 1.80 3.42
CA CYS A 43 -0.28 1.45 3.99
C CYS A 43 -1.00 2.67 4.56
N ALA A 44 -2.31 2.74 4.32
CA ALA A 44 -3.19 3.72 4.96
C ALA A 44 -3.31 3.46 6.48
N PRO A 45 -3.62 4.48 7.30
CA PRO A 45 -3.81 4.33 8.75
C PRO A 45 -4.77 3.20 9.14
N GLU A 46 -5.89 3.09 8.44
CA GLU A 46 -6.90 2.05 8.68
C GLU A 46 -6.39 0.64 8.37
N CYS A 47 -5.49 0.50 7.40
CA CYS A 47 -4.82 -0.76 7.09
C CYS A 47 -3.80 -1.11 8.17
N ILE A 48 -3.08 -0.13 8.71
CA ILE A 48 -2.05 -0.36 9.74
C ILE A 48 -2.70 -0.73 11.08
N ASN A 49 -3.78 -0.04 11.46
CA ASN A 49 -4.39 -0.18 12.77
C ASN A 49 -5.44 -1.31 12.85
N PHE A 50 -6.21 -1.50 11.78
CA PHE A 50 -7.35 -2.42 11.79
C PHE A 50 -7.26 -3.54 10.75
N LEU A 51 -6.19 -3.57 9.94
CA LEU A 51 -6.07 -4.46 8.78
C LEU A 51 -7.28 -4.41 7.85
N ARG A 52 -7.87 -3.22 7.76
CA ARG A 52 -9.07 -2.96 6.95
C ARG A 52 -8.64 -2.37 5.62
N PHE A 53 -8.66 -3.22 4.60
CA PHE A 53 -8.34 -2.84 3.23
C PHE A 53 -9.62 -2.43 2.51
N THR A 54 -9.65 -1.20 2.00
CA THR A 54 -10.77 -0.60 1.27
C THR A 54 -10.27 0.05 -0.02
N THR A 55 -11.18 0.42 -0.91
CA THR A 55 -10.82 1.23 -2.08
C THR A 55 -10.13 2.54 -1.69
N SER A 56 -10.51 3.17 -0.58
CA SER A 56 -9.83 4.38 -0.07
C SER A 56 -8.39 4.11 0.35
N SER A 57 -8.11 2.94 0.92
CA SER A 57 -6.75 2.56 1.30
C SER A 57 -5.86 2.27 0.08
N ASP A 58 -6.44 1.81 -1.03
CA ASP A 58 -5.75 1.68 -2.31
C ASP A 58 -5.41 3.05 -2.90
N VAL A 59 -6.31 4.03 -2.76
CA VAL A 59 -6.07 5.43 -3.16
C VAL A 59 -4.92 6.04 -2.37
N TRP A 60 -4.82 5.79 -1.06
CA TRP A 60 -3.67 6.20 -0.26
C TRP A 60 -2.36 5.63 -0.81
N SER A 61 -2.33 4.32 -1.03
CA SER A 61 -1.16 3.61 -1.54
C SER A 61 -0.74 4.13 -2.91
N PHE A 62 -1.71 4.48 -3.76
CA PHE A 62 -1.47 5.12 -5.06
C PHE A 62 -0.91 6.55 -4.94
N GLY A 63 -1.30 7.31 -3.91
CA GLY A 63 -0.72 8.62 -3.62
C GLY A 63 0.78 8.53 -3.30
N VAL A 64 1.17 7.56 -2.47
CA VAL A 64 2.60 7.29 -2.18
C VAL A 64 3.34 6.89 -3.45
N LEU A 65 2.73 6.05 -4.31
CA LEU A 65 3.30 5.64 -5.60
C LEU A 65 3.54 6.84 -6.54
N LEU A 66 2.59 7.78 -6.61
CA LEU A 66 2.75 9.00 -7.38
C LEU A 66 3.91 9.84 -6.85
N TRP A 67 4.01 9.99 -5.52
CA TRP A 67 5.13 10.70 -4.91
C TRP A 67 6.47 10.05 -5.28
N GLU A 68 6.57 8.72 -5.24
CA GLU A 68 7.77 7.98 -5.69
C GLU A 68 8.12 8.23 -7.15
N MET A 69 7.11 8.31 -8.04
CA MET A 69 7.36 8.63 -9.45
C MET A 69 7.95 10.04 -9.61
N PHE A 70 7.42 11.03 -8.88
CA PHE A 70 7.87 12.41 -8.97
C PHE A 70 9.20 12.65 -8.25
N SER A 71 9.54 11.85 -7.23
CA SER A 71 10.83 11.90 -6.54
C SER A 71 11.94 11.16 -7.29
N GLY A 72 11.65 10.57 -8.46
CA GLY A 72 12.64 9.81 -9.24
C GLY A 72 12.97 8.44 -8.65
N GLY A 73 12.04 7.83 -7.90
CA GLY A 73 12.25 6.57 -7.20
C GLY A 73 12.84 6.73 -5.80
N GLY A 74 12.68 7.90 -5.18
CA GLY A 74 13.08 8.14 -3.80
C GLY A 74 12.29 7.26 -2.84
N GLN A 75 12.93 6.84 -1.74
CA GLN A 75 12.27 6.01 -0.73
C GLN A 75 11.28 6.85 0.08
N PRO A 76 9.99 6.45 0.17
CA PRO A 76 9.03 7.18 0.99
C PRO A 76 9.40 7.06 2.46
N TRP A 77 9.28 8.17 3.18
CA TRP A 77 9.64 8.30 4.60
C TRP A 77 11.10 7.92 4.90
N GLU A 78 12.03 8.36 4.04
CA GLU A 78 13.46 8.12 4.22
C GLU A 78 13.94 8.52 5.62
N GLY A 79 14.68 7.61 6.27
CA GLY A 79 15.18 7.80 7.64
C GLY A 79 14.18 7.50 8.77
N MET A 80 12.92 7.18 8.47
CA MET A 80 11.93 6.81 9.48
C MET A 80 11.73 5.30 9.58
N THR A 81 11.60 4.79 10.79
CA THR A 81 11.18 3.42 11.05
C THR A 81 9.66 3.26 10.83
N GLY A 82 9.20 2.04 10.57
CA GLY A 82 7.77 1.77 10.43
C GLY A 82 6.94 2.16 11.67
N LEU A 83 7.54 2.19 12.85
CA LEU A 83 6.88 2.66 14.09
C LEU A 83 6.73 4.17 14.16
N GLU A 84 7.61 4.93 13.51
CA GLU A 84 7.52 6.39 13.41
C GLU A 84 6.51 6.78 12.35
N VAL A 85 6.53 6.13 11.18
CA VAL A 85 5.52 6.33 10.13
C VAL A 85 4.11 6.02 10.66
N ARG A 86 3.95 4.94 11.43
CA ARG A 86 2.66 4.63 12.08
C ARG A 86 2.22 5.71 13.07
N ARG A 87 3.13 6.46 13.70
CA ARG A 87 2.78 7.53 14.64
C ARG A 87 2.36 8.83 13.95
N LEU A 88 2.70 9.00 12.67
CA LEU A 88 2.33 10.16 11.86
C LEU A 88 0.93 10.04 11.24
N ASN A 89 0.41 8.82 11.16
CA ASN A 89 -0.91 8.47 10.61
C ASN A 89 -1.91 8.17 11.73
#